data_AF-A0A838DCS3-F1
#
_entry.id   AF-A0A838DCS3-F1
#
_cell.length_a   1.000
_cell.length_b   1.000
_cell.length_c   1.000
_cell.angle_alpha   90.00
_cell.angle_beta   90.00
_cell.angle_gamma   90.00
#
_symmetry.space_group_name_H-M   'P 1'
#
loop_
_entity.id
_entity.type
_entity.pdbx_description
1 polymer ?
#
loop_
_entity_poly.entity_id
_entity_poly.type
_entity_poly.pdbx_seq_one_letter_code
_entity_poly.pdbx_strand_id
1 'polypeptide(L)'
;MRRFTLPALLCCCAFASASAAEVQVFAATYAAKKREMPAESQPAISSFASRTAGTRTSPAVGNYAAPKSFTYTDPTAGRTTAEILRGYQPKQIVHPFAKIDPSVDPRLPRAATIAQERARAYTRRRCWRYVKEALLASGAIDSYPKSVNAKEAGDELVRDYGFKRLAIKDPYAAPIGSVLVYYKGRHRPGHVEFRTKDGFVSDFRSKTAQPHPLLGVYAKRG
;
A
#
# COMPACT_ATOMS: atom_id res chain seq x y z
N MET A 1 46.29 0.29 50.58
CA MET A 1 45.03 0.99 50.87
C MET A 1 45.15 2.45 50.43
N ARG A 2 44.65 2.80 49.24
CA ARG A 2 44.57 4.19 48.78
C ARG A 2 43.17 4.40 48.19
N ARG A 3 42.43 5.28 48.85
CA ARG A 3 41.05 5.67 48.55
C ARG A 3 41.07 6.52 47.29
N PHE A 4 40.25 6.18 46.29
CA PHE A 4 39.92 7.09 45.20
C PHE A 4 38.47 7.56 45.37
N THR A 5 38.36 8.85 45.66
CA THR A 5 37.16 9.66 45.78
C THR A 5 36.60 9.99 44.39
N LEU A 6 35.30 9.74 44.19
CA LEU A 6 34.49 10.28 43.09
C LEU A 6 34.15 11.76 43.34
N PRO A 7 34.10 12.62 42.31
CA PRO A 7 33.29 13.82 42.35
C PRO A 7 31.99 13.62 41.56
N ALA A 8 30.88 13.71 42.28
CA ALA A 8 29.59 14.10 41.71
C ALA A 8 29.61 15.61 41.48
N LEU A 9 29.24 16.05 40.28
CA LEU A 9 28.90 17.44 40.01
C LEU A 9 27.81 17.52 38.94
N LEU A 10 26.59 17.68 39.47
CA LEU A 10 25.60 18.68 39.07
C LEU A 10 26.02 19.57 37.89
N CYS A 11 25.26 19.55 36.80
CA CYS A 11 25.19 20.71 35.91
C CYS A 11 23.82 20.83 35.23
N CYS A 12 23.08 21.82 35.73
CA CYS A 12 22.18 22.74 35.05
C CYS A 12 21.09 22.20 34.10
N CYS A 13 19.88 22.29 34.64
CA CYS A 13 18.67 22.60 33.89
C CYS A 13 18.88 23.88 33.07
N ALA A 14 18.73 23.79 31.74
CA ALA A 14 18.44 24.95 30.91
C ALA A 14 17.16 24.66 30.12
N PHE A 15 16.04 25.11 30.69
CA PHE A 15 14.79 25.31 29.97
C PHE A 15 15.03 26.43 28.94
N ALA A 16 15.16 26.06 27.66
CA ALA A 16 15.04 27.01 26.56
C ALA A 16 13.57 27.05 26.13
N SER A 17 12.90 28.10 26.57
CA SER A 17 11.56 28.55 26.19
C SER A 17 11.41 28.68 24.68
N ALA A 18 10.52 27.90 24.09
CA ALA A 18 10.04 28.13 22.74
C ALA A 18 9.20 29.42 22.72
N SER A 19 9.75 30.47 22.10
CA SER A 19 9.08 31.75 21.89
C SER A 19 7.89 31.61 20.94
N ALA A 20 6.76 32.16 21.34
CA ALA A 20 5.45 32.13 20.67
C ALA A 20 5.34 33.09 19.47
N ALA A 21 6.40 33.25 18.65
CA ALA A 21 6.47 34.29 17.61
C ALA A 21 6.61 33.79 16.15
N GLU A 22 6.68 32.48 15.89
CA GLU A 22 6.78 31.94 14.51
C GLU A 22 5.45 31.34 13.97
N VAL A 23 4.32 31.65 14.61
CA VAL A 23 2.99 31.13 14.23
C VAL A 23 2.26 32.05 13.22
N GLN A 24 2.88 33.12 12.72
CA GLN A 24 2.17 34.14 11.94
C GLN A 24 2.69 34.46 10.53
N VAL A 25 3.52 33.60 9.93
CA VAL A 25 4.00 33.82 8.54
C VAL A 25 3.52 32.76 7.52
N PHE A 26 2.85 31.68 7.96
CA PHE A 26 2.34 30.65 7.04
C PHE A 26 0.89 30.84 6.59
N ALA A 27 0.15 31.77 7.20
CA ALA A 27 -1.25 32.05 6.86
C ALA A 27 -1.42 33.08 5.71
N ALA A 28 -0.35 33.75 5.27
CA ALA A 28 -0.44 34.88 4.34
C ALA A 28 -0.01 34.58 2.89
N THR A 29 0.39 33.35 2.55
CA THR A 29 0.81 33.00 1.17
C THR A 29 -0.15 32.05 0.44
N TYR A 30 -1.25 31.64 1.09
CA TYR A 30 -2.31 30.80 0.49
C TYR A 30 -3.50 31.59 -0.09
N ALA A 31 -3.47 32.93 -0.04
CA ALA A 31 -4.58 33.79 -0.47
C ALA A 31 -4.31 34.63 -1.73
N ALA A 32 -3.25 34.35 -2.48
CA ALA A 32 -2.87 35.13 -3.67
C ALA A 32 -2.41 34.25 -4.85
N LYS A 33 -3.25 33.29 -5.26
CA LYS A 33 -3.15 32.70 -6.62
C LYS A 33 -4.51 32.20 -7.12
N LYS A 34 -5.49 33.10 -7.11
CA LYS A 34 -6.77 32.93 -7.80
C LYS A 34 -7.02 34.21 -8.60
N ARG A 35 -6.39 34.31 -9.77
CA ARG A 35 -6.79 35.22 -10.84
C ARG A 35 -6.64 34.50 -12.17
N GLU A 36 -7.80 34.39 -12.82
CA GLU A 36 -8.10 34.15 -14.23
C GLU A 36 -7.25 33.14 -15.01
N MET A 37 -7.83 31.96 -15.25
CA MET A 37 -7.55 31.20 -16.46
C MET A 37 -8.77 31.33 -17.40
N PRO A 38 -8.58 31.77 -18.66
CA PRO A 38 -9.65 31.84 -19.63
C PRO A 38 -10.12 30.43 -20.03
N ALA A 39 -11.43 30.31 -20.28
CA ALA A 39 -12.07 29.10 -20.76
C ALA A 39 -11.59 28.77 -22.18
N GLU A 40 -10.79 27.72 -22.31
CA GLU A 40 -10.38 27.19 -23.60
C GLU A 40 -11.50 26.29 -24.16
N SER A 41 -12.03 26.76 -25.28
CA SER A 41 -13.12 26.23 -26.07
C SER A 41 -12.87 24.83 -26.62
N GLN A 42 -13.91 24.01 -26.59
CA GLN A 42 -14.00 22.76 -27.35
C GLN A 42 -13.80 23.04 -28.85
N PRO A 43 -12.99 22.26 -29.59
CA PRO A 43 -12.94 22.41 -31.03
C PRO A 43 -14.28 21.99 -31.62
N ALA A 44 -14.87 22.93 -32.36
CA ALA A 44 -16.07 22.75 -33.15
C ALA A 44 -15.91 21.59 -34.14
N ILE A 45 -16.83 20.64 -34.04
CA ILE A 45 -17.15 19.67 -35.08
C ILE A 45 -17.48 20.41 -36.38
N SER A 46 -16.53 20.37 -37.32
CA SER A 46 -16.71 20.84 -38.69
C SER A 46 -17.84 20.06 -39.37
N SER A 47 -18.82 20.82 -39.84
CA SER A 47 -19.99 20.38 -40.58
C SER A 47 -19.61 19.63 -41.86
N PHE A 48 -19.82 18.32 -41.88
CA PHE A 48 -19.88 17.59 -43.14
C PHE A 48 -21.32 17.63 -43.65
N ALA A 49 -21.50 18.38 -44.74
CA ALA A 49 -22.77 18.55 -45.42
C ALA A 49 -23.42 17.21 -45.78
N SER A 50 -24.72 17.16 -45.50
CA SER A 50 -25.66 16.12 -45.90
C SER A 50 -25.49 15.74 -47.37
N ARG A 51 -25.05 14.50 -47.63
CA ARG A 51 -25.37 13.82 -48.88
C ARG A 51 -26.50 12.83 -48.62
N THR A 52 -27.53 13.02 -49.41
CA THR A 52 -28.80 12.31 -49.47
C THR A 52 -28.66 10.80 -49.43
N ALA A 53 -29.61 10.20 -48.70
CA ALA A 53 -29.94 8.79 -48.58
C ALA A 53 -29.64 7.96 -49.84
N GLY A 54 -28.62 7.11 -49.73
CA GLY A 54 -28.56 5.85 -50.45
C GLY A 54 -28.84 4.75 -49.43
N THR A 55 -30.02 4.15 -49.52
CA THR A 55 -30.40 2.92 -48.80
C THR A 55 -29.35 1.85 -49.08
N ARG A 56 -28.38 1.68 -48.16
CA ARG A 56 -27.66 0.42 -48.02
C ARG A 56 -28.34 -0.37 -46.93
N THR A 57 -29.26 -1.20 -47.38
CA THR A 57 -29.76 -2.40 -46.72
C THR A 57 -28.72 -2.94 -45.73
N SER A 58 -29.01 -2.83 -44.43
CA SER A 58 -28.38 -3.70 -43.45
C SER A 58 -28.66 -5.13 -43.91
N PRO A 59 -27.65 -5.98 -44.17
CA PRO A 59 -27.96 -7.39 -44.33
C PRO A 59 -28.55 -7.84 -43.01
N ALA A 60 -29.64 -8.59 -43.13
CA ALA A 60 -30.31 -9.24 -42.01
C ALA A 60 -29.26 -9.85 -41.06
N VAL A 61 -29.56 -9.81 -39.76
CA VAL A 61 -28.82 -10.52 -38.72
C VAL A 61 -29.00 -12.02 -38.98
N GLY A 62 -28.26 -12.53 -39.96
CA GLY A 62 -27.99 -13.94 -40.14
C GLY A 62 -27.06 -14.35 -39.01
N ASN A 63 -27.29 -15.55 -38.47
CA ASN A 63 -26.40 -16.18 -37.50
C ASN A 63 -25.02 -16.43 -38.13
N TYR A 64 -24.18 -15.40 -38.23
CA TYR A 64 -22.79 -15.54 -38.63
C TYR A 64 -22.04 -16.10 -37.42
N ALA A 65 -21.79 -17.41 -37.46
CA ALA A 65 -20.82 -18.03 -36.58
C ALA A 65 -19.49 -17.27 -36.75
N ALA A 66 -19.04 -16.59 -35.70
CA ALA A 66 -17.77 -15.86 -35.75
C ALA A 66 -16.64 -16.78 -36.24
N PRO A 67 -15.64 -16.29 -36.99
CA PRO A 67 -14.55 -17.12 -37.54
C PRO A 67 -13.66 -17.72 -36.42
N LYS A 68 -13.24 -18.99 -36.55
CA LYS A 68 -12.40 -19.72 -35.56
C LYS A 68 -10.91 -19.38 -35.69
N SER A 69 -10.51 -18.75 -36.79
CA SER A 69 -9.13 -18.49 -37.11
C SER A 69 -8.97 -17.18 -37.89
N PHE A 70 -7.81 -16.57 -37.77
CA PHE A 70 -7.37 -15.37 -38.47
C PHE A 70 -6.24 -15.73 -39.43
N THR A 71 -6.41 -15.47 -40.72
CA THR A 71 -5.38 -15.67 -41.74
C THR A 71 -4.59 -14.37 -41.96
N TYR A 72 -3.25 -14.46 -41.95
CA TYR A 72 -2.36 -13.34 -42.26
C TYR A 72 -1.24 -13.78 -43.21
N THR A 73 -0.66 -12.84 -43.95
CA THR A 73 0.49 -13.12 -44.83
C THR A 73 1.77 -12.72 -44.12
N ASP A 74 2.66 -13.69 -43.90
CA ASP A 74 4.00 -13.51 -43.40
C ASP A 74 4.98 -13.35 -44.59
N PRO A 75 5.81 -12.29 -44.66
CA PRO A 75 6.76 -12.09 -45.75
C PRO A 75 7.82 -13.19 -45.87
N THR A 76 8.07 -14.00 -44.82
CA THR A 76 9.06 -15.09 -44.83
C THR A 76 8.43 -16.46 -45.06
N ALA A 77 7.17 -16.65 -44.67
CA ALA A 77 6.50 -17.97 -44.67
C ALA A 77 5.24 -18.06 -45.54
N GLY A 78 4.81 -16.97 -46.19
CA GLY A 78 3.59 -16.96 -47.02
C GLY A 78 2.30 -16.79 -46.21
N ARG A 79 1.16 -17.27 -46.73
CA ARG A 79 -0.15 -17.16 -46.04
C ARG A 79 -0.22 -18.17 -44.88
N THR A 80 -0.34 -17.66 -43.65
CA THR A 80 -0.41 -18.44 -42.41
C THR A 80 -1.75 -18.21 -41.70
N THR A 81 -2.24 -19.23 -41.01
CA THR A 81 -3.50 -19.18 -40.26
C THR A 81 -3.22 -19.32 -38.76
N ALA A 82 -3.69 -18.37 -37.96
CA ALA A 82 -3.65 -18.43 -36.49
C ALA A 82 -5.04 -18.73 -35.93
N GLU A 83 -5.14 -19.62 -34.95
CA GLU A 83 -6.42 -19.89 -34.26
C GLU A 83 -6.78 -18.74 -33.30
N ILE A 84 -8.05 -18.32 -33.31
CA ILE A 84 -8.53 -17.28 -32.40
C ILE A 84 -8.94 -17.96 -31.08
N LEU A 85 -8.17 -17.72 -30.02
CA LEU A 85 -8.50 -18.15 -28.66
C LEU A 85 -9.77 -17.42 -28.17
N ARG A 86 -10.93 -18.07 -28.29
CA ARG A 86 -12.24 -17.50 -27.90
C ARG A 86 -12.48 -17.45 -26.40
N GLY A 87 -11.68 -18.18 -25.63
CA GLY A 87 -11.91 -18.42 -24.21
C GLY A 87 -10.66 -18.25 -23.39
N TYR A 88 -9.98 -17.09 -23.48
CA TYR A 88 -8.98 -16.75 -22.47
C TYR A 88 -9.69 -16.30 -21.19
N GLN A 89 -9.98 -17.26 -20.32
CA GLN A 89 -10.42 -16.97 -18.95
C GLN A 89 -9.20 -17.10 -18.04
N PRO A 90 -8.50 -16.00 -17.69
CA PRO A 90 -7.43 -16.10 -16.73
C PRO A 90 -8.04 -16.63 -15.43
N LYS A 91 -7.50 -17.75 -14.92
CA LYS A 91 -7.94 -18.35 -13.66
C LYS A 91 -7.96 -17.24 -12.59
N GLN A 92 -9.12 -16.99 -12.00
CA GLN A 92 -9.24 -15.96 -10.96
C GLN A 92 -8.22 -16.26 -9.86
N ILE A 93 -7.31 -15.33 -9.60
CA ILE A 93 -6.32 -15.47 -8.54
C ILE A 93 -7.05 -15.25 -7.22
N VAL A 94 -7.52 -16.35 -6.61
CA VAL A 94 -8.13 -16.32 -5.29
C VAL A 94 -7.01 -16.38 -4.25
N HIS A 95 -6.88 -15.31 -3.47
CA HIS A 95 -5.97 -15.30 -2.34
C HIS A 95 -6.58 -16.06 -1.15
N PRO A 96 -5.83 -16.94 -0.48
CA PRO A 96 -6.36 -17.71 0.63
C PRO A 96 -6.73 -16.79 1.79
N PHE A 97 -7.79 -17.16 2.51
CA PHE A 97 -8.09 -16.55 3.81
C PHE A 97 -6.92 -16.80 4.77
N ALA A 98 -6.59 -15.78 5.55
CA ALA A 98 -5.52 -15.88 6.53
C ALA A 98 -5.89 -16.90 7.62
N LYS A 99 -4.90 -17.66 8.08
CA LYS A 99 -5.06 -18.65 9.15
C LYS A 99 -4.97 -17.94 10.52
N ILE A 100 -5.83 -18.38 11.44
CA ILE A 100 -5.68 -18.05 12.86
C ILE A 100 -4.66 -19.03 13.42
N ASP A 101 -3.52 -18.52 13.90
CA ASP A 101 -2.53 -19.32 14.62
C ASP A 101 -2.72 -19.10 16.12
N PRO A 102 -3.17 -20.12 16.89
CA PRO A 102 -3.38 -20.00 18.34
C PRO A 102 -2.12 -19.64 19.14
N SER A 103 -0.93 -19.87 18.58
CA SER A 103 0.34 -19.59 19.25
C SER A 103 0.82 -18.14 19.08
N VAL A 104 0.12 -17.34 18.29
CA VAL A 104 0.38 -15.90 18.13
C VAL A 104 -0.42 -15.13 19.18
N ASP A 105 0.18 -14.07 19.73
CA ASP A 105 -0.47 -13.21 20.72
C ASP A 105 -1.84 -12.71 20.20
N PRO A 106 -2.95 -12.96 20.91
CA PRO A 106 -4.29 -12.55 20.49
C PRO A 106 -4.46 -11.03 20.36
N ARG A 107 -3.54 -10.23 20.94
CA ARG A 107 -3.51 -8.77 20.79
C ARG A 107 -3.11 -8.34 19.37
N LEU A 108 -2.39 -9.18 18.62
CA LEU A 108 -1.99 -8.86 17.25
C LEU A 108 -3.16 -8.85 16.25
N PRO A 109 -4.05 -9.87 16.23
CA PRO A 109 -5.33 -9.77 15.50
C PRO A 109 -6.17 -8.54 15.90
N ARG A 110 -6.18 -8.19 17.19
CA ARG A 110 -6.86 -6.98 17.69
C ARG A 110 -6.20 -5.72 17.13
N ALA A 111 -4.87 -5.66 17.06
CA ALA A 111 -4.14 -4.56 16.43
C ALA A 111 -4.51 -4.40 14.95
N ALA A 112 -4.56 -5.50 14.21
CA ALA A 112 -4.98 -5.48 12.80
C ALA A 112 -6.43 -4.97 12.65
N THR A 113 -7.32 -5.35 13.56
CA THR A 113 -8.71 -4.86 13.58
C THR A 113 -8.78 -3.35 13.85
N ILE A 114 -8.03 -2.85 14.85
CA ILE A 114 -7.94 -1.41 15.15
C ILE A 114 -7.37 -0.64 13.95
N ALA A 115 -6.34 -1.17 13.29
CA ALA A 115 -5.80 -0.58 12.08
C ALA A 115 -6.85 -0.55 10.96
N GLN A 116 -7.65 -1.61 10.82
CA GLN A 116 -8.72 -1.72 9.84
C GLN A 116 -9.85 -0.71 10.06
N GLU A 117 -10.22 -0.46 11.32
CA GLU A 117 -11.21 0.53 11.71
C GLU A 117 -10.72 1.97 11.47
N ARG A 118 -9.43 2.22 11.70
CA ARG A 118 -8.80 3.55 11.52
C ARG A 118 -8.33 3.82 10.09
N ALA A 119 -8.30 2.80 9.25
CA ALA A 119 -7.77 2.88 7.91
C ALA A 119 -8.55 3.89 7.05
N ARG A 120 -7.82 4.56 6.16
CA ARG A 120 -8.40 5.52 5.22
C ARG A 120 -8.79 4.83 3.92
N ALA A 121 -9.62 5.52 3.13
CA ALA A 121 -10.03 5.05 1.81
C ALA A 121 -8.85 4.95 0.82
N TYR A 122 -7.82 5.79 0.99
CA TYR A 122 -6.63 5.83 0.16
C TYR A 122 -5.37 6.04 1.01
N THR A 123 -4.21 5.62 0.48
CA THR A 123 -2.92 5.74 1.18
C THR A 123 -2.54 7.20 1.43
N ARG A 124 -2.03 7.49 2.63
CA ARG A 124 -1.48 8.80 3.02
C ARG A 124 0.04 8.77 3.18
N ARG A 125 0.69 7.68 2.75
CA ARG A 125 2.13 7.44 2.91
C ARG A 125 2.59 7.47 4.37
N ARG A 126 1.72 7.08 5.30
CA ARG A 126 2.00 7.03 6.75
C ARG A 126 1.81 5.63 7.33
N CYS A 127 2.04 4.59 6.52
CA CYS A 127 1.81 3.19 6.88
C CYS A 127 2.41 2.82 8.24
N TRP A 128 3.69 3.15 8.47
CA TRP A 128 4.35 2.80 9.73
C TRP A 128 3.72 3.47 10.94
N ARG A 129 3.33 4.75 10.83
CA ARG A 129 2.68 5.47 11.93
C ARG A 129 1.38 4.79 12.35
N TYR A 130 0.55 4.40 11.38
CA TYR A 130 -0.73 3.72 11.66
C TYR A 130 -0.52 2.36 12.31
N VAL A 131 0.47 1.60 11.85
CA VAL A 131 0.83 0.30 12.46
C VAL A 131 1.30 0.49 13.90
N LYS A 132 2.15 1.47 14.18
CA LYS A 132 2.60 1.80 15.55
C LYS A 132 1.44 2.16 16.48
N GLU A 133 0.55 3.05 16.02
CA GLU A 133 -0.64 3.45 16.78
C GLU A 133 -1.58 2.27 17.07
N ALA A 134 -1.72 1.34 16.13
CA ALA A 134 -2.57 0.16 16.29
C ALA A 134 -1.94 -0.88 17.23
N LEU A 135 -0.63 -1.14 17.11
CA LEU A 135 0.11 -2.01 18.03
C LEU A 135 0.00 -1.49 19.47
N LEU A 136 0.24 -0.20 19.66
CA LEU A 136 0.16 0.43 20.99
C LEU A 136 -1.27 0.37 21.55
N ALA A 137 -2.28 0.73 20.75
CA ALA A 137 -3.68 0.70 21.18
C ALA A 137 -4.19 -0.72 21.49
N SER A 138 -3.63 -1.74 20.85
CA SER A 138 -3.98 -3.13 21.12
C SER A 138 -3.38 -3.67 22.41
N GLY A 139 -2.31 -3.05 22.92
CA GLY A 139 -1.48 -3.55 24.02
C GLY A 139 -0.48 -4.64 23.61
N ALA A 140 -0.25 -4.86 22.30
CA ALA A 140 0.75 -5.82 21.82
C ALA A 140 2.20 -5.34 22.10
N ILE A 141 2.37 -4.02 22.22
CA ILE A 141 3.61 -3.35 22.59
C ILE A 141 3.37 -2.39 23.75
N ASP A 142 4.37 -2.24 24.61
CA ASP A 142 4.26 -1.44 25.83
C ASP A 142 4.63 0.04 25.62
N SER A 143 5.31 0.37 24.53
CA SER A 143 5.72 1.75 24.20
C SER A 143 5.71 2.01 22.69
N TYR A 144 5.75 3.28 22.30
CA TYR A 144 5.67 3.69 20.90
C TYR A 144 7.02 3.52 20.17
N PRO A 145 7.09 2.77 19.05
CA PRO A 145 8.35 2.57 18.33
C PRO A 145 8.89 3.85 17.70
N LYS A 146 10.20 4.05 17.83
CA LYS A 146 10.94 5.27 17.52
C LYS A 146 11.43 5.31 16.07
N SER A 147 11.56 4.17 15.39
CA SER A 147 12.00 4.16 13.99
C SER A 147 11.09 5.02 13.10
N VAL A 148 11.72 5.71 12.16
CA VAL A 148 11.05 6.60 11.21
C VAL A 148 10.63 5.82 9.96
N ASN A 149 11.51 4.94 9.48
CA ASN A 149 11.29 4.20 8.25
C ASN A 149 10.59 2.86 8.51
N ALA A 150 9.63 2.52 7.65
CA ALA A 150 8.94 1.24 7.70
C ALA A 150 9.88 0.03 7.52
N LYS A 151 10.95 0.16 6.73
CA LYS A 151 11.94 -0.92 6.52
C LYS A 151 12.72 -1.29 7.79
N GLU A 152 12.82 -0.38 8.76
CA GLU A 152 13.49 -0.59 10.05
C GLU A 152 12.55 -1.21 11.10
N ALA A 153 11.24 -1.23 10.83
CA ALA A 153 10.23 -1.72 11.76
C ALA A 153 10.51 -3.16 12.22
N GLY A 154 10.93 -4.03 11.30
CA GLY A 154 11.20 -5.42 11.62
C GLY A 154 12.29 -5.60 12.68
N ASP A 155 13.42 -4.91 12.50
CA ASP A 155 14.55 -5.01 13.42
C ASP A 155 14.22 -4.39 14.78
N GLU A 156 13.52 -3.25 14.79
CA GLU A 156 13.07 -2.61 16.03
C GLU A 156 12.07 -3.49 16.81
N LEU A 157 11.09 -4.09 16.12
CA LEU A 157 10.10 -4.98 16.76
C LEU A 157 10.74 -6.21 17.39
N VAL A 158 11.75 -6.79 16.75
CA VAL A 158 12.47 -7.95 17.27
C VAL A 158 13.34 -7.55 18.46
N ARG A 159 14.10 -6.46 18.33
CA ARG A 159 15.07 -6.03 19.33
C ARG A 159 14.40 -5.52 20.62
N ASP A 160 13.36 -4.71 20.49
CA ASP A 160 12.84 -3.91 21.61
C ASP A 160 11.48 -4.40 22.13
N TYR A 161 10.71 -5.17 21.34
CA TYR A 161 9.31 -5.52 21.65
C TYR A 161 9.03 -7.03 21.71
N GLY A 162 10.08 -7.86 21.57
CA GLY A 162 9.98 -9.32 21.69
C GLY A 162 9.29 -10.01 20.53
N PHE A 163 9.20 -9.37 19.36
CA PHE A 163 8.72 -10.04 18.15
C PHE A 163 9.74 -11.07 17.65
N LYS A 164 9.25 -12.05 16.91
CA LYS A 164 10.08 -13.02 16.20
C LYS A 164 9.78 -12.94 14.71
N ARG A 165 10.84 -13.02 13.90
CA ARG A 165 10.71 -13.16 12.45
C ARG A 165 10.27 -14.59 12.14
N LEU A 166 9.14 -14.73 11.45
CA LEU A 166 8.64 -16.01 10.99
C LEU A 166 9.34 -16.42 9.69
N ALA A 167 9.58 -17.71 9.51
CA ALA A 167 10.16 -18.29 8.30
C ALA A 167 9.12 -18.37 7.16
N ILE A 168 8.44 -17.26 6.89
CA ILE A 168 7.37 -17.14 5.89
C ILE A 168 7.85 -16.18 4.80
N LYS A 169 7.86 -16.65 3.56
CA LYS A 169 8.21 -15.85 2.37
C LYS A 169 6.97 -15.30 1.65
N ASP A 170 5.86 -16.03 1.74
CA ASP A 170 4.59 -15.64 1.12
C ASP A 170 3.78 -14.75 2.08
N PRO A 171 3.45 -13.50 1.72
CA PRO A 171 2.64 -12.63 2.58
C PRO A 171 1.24 -13.18 2.85
N TYR A 172 0.67 -14.01 1.97
CA TYR A 172 -0.66 -14.58 2.18
C TYR A 172 -0.67 -15.72 3.20
N ALA A 173 0.47 -16.38 3.40
CA ALA A 173 0.67 -17.43 4.39
C ALA A 173 0.93 -16.90 5.81
N ALA A 174 1.10 -15.58 5.98
CA ALA A 174 1.26 -14.97 7.29
C ALA A 174 0.01 -15.19 8.18
N PRO A 175 0.18 -15.47 9.49
CA PRO A 175 -0.95 -15.54 10.41
C PRO A 175 -1.59 -14.17 10.63
N ILE A 176 -2.88 -14.16 10.93
CA ILE A 176 -3.63 -12.92 11.20
C ILE A 176 -2.96 -12.11 12.32
N GLY A 177 -2.85 -10.80 12.12
CA GLY A 177 -2.21 -9.89 13.09
C GLY A 177 -0.70 -9.76 12.92
N SER A 178 -0.06 -10.62 12.11
CA SER A 178 1.37 -10.48 11.83
C SER A 178 1.68 -9.16 11.13
N VAL A 179 2.84 -8.59 11.43
CA VAL A 179 3.37 -7.39 10.80
C VAL A 179 4.25 -7.81 9.63
N LEU A 180 3.97 -7.32 8.43
CA LEU A 180 4.71 -7.60 7.21
C LEU A 180 5.48 -6.35 6.80
N VAL A 181 6.78 -6.49 6.60
CA VAL A 181 7.66 -5.38 6.22
C VAL A 181 8.19 -5.61 4.81
N TYR A 182 8.12 -4.58 3.97
CA TYR A 182 8.49 -4.63 2.56
C TYR A 182 9.58 -3.62 2.20
N TYR A 183 10.46 -4.04 1.31
CA TYR A 183 11.53 -3.20 0.76
C TYR A 183 11.05 -2.42 -0.46
N LYS A 184 11.19 -1.09 -0.45
CA LYS A 184 10.82 -0.21 -1.58
C LYS A 184 12.01 0.47 -2.27
N GLY A 185 13.23 -0.01 -2.03
CA GLY A 185 14.46 0.62 -2.50
C GLY A 185 15.24 1.32 -1.38
N ARG A 186 16.53 1.55 -1.63
CA ARG A 186 17.52 2.03 -0.64
C ARG A 186 17.12 3.37 -0.01
N HIS A 187 16.70 4.31 -0.83
CA HIS A 187 16.35 5.69 -0.46
C HIS A 187 14.85 5.89 -0.18
N ARG A 188 14.09 4.80 -0.01
CA ARG A 188 12.66 4.84 0.33
C ARG A 188 12.44 4.33 1.75
N PRO A 189 11.39 4.80 2.45
CA PRO A 189 11.12 4.38 3.82
C PRO A 189 10.68 2.91 3.92
N GLY A 190 10.33 2.24 2.82
CA GLY A 190 9.74 0.90 2.83
C GLY A 190 8.22 0.96 2.97
N HIS A 191 7.60 -0.20 3.23
CA HIS A 191 6.18 -0.30 3.57
C HIS A 191 5.97 -1.34 4.66
N VAL A 192 4.93 -1.15 5.46
CA VAL A 192 4.57 -2.07 6.54
C VAL A 192 3.06 -2.16 6.66
N GLU A 193 2.54 -3.36 6.84
CA GLU A 193 1.12 -3.64 6.95
C GLU A 193 0.88 -4.85 7.85
N PHE A 194 -0.32 -4.95 8.40
CA PHE A 194 -0.79 -6.14 9.06
C PHE A 194 -1.45 -7.10 8.08
N ARG A 195 -1.36 -8.40 8.36
CA ARG A 195 -2.25 -9.39 7.77
C ARG A 195 -3.62 -9.36 8.44
N THR A 196 -4.68 -9.16 7.66
CA THR A 196 -6.08 -9.32 8.10
C THR A 196 -6.65 -10.64 7.56
N LYS A 197 -7.90 -10.96 7.92
CA LYS A 197 -8.60 -12.18 7.47
C LYS A 197 -8.63 -12.34 5.95
N ASP A 198 -8.89 -11.25 5.24
CA ASP A 198 -9.18 -11.19 3.81
C ASP A 198 -8.17 -10.33 3.02
N GLY A 199 -7.20 -9.71 3.67
CA GLY A 199 -6.30 -8.77 3.02
C GLY A 199 -5.18 -8.26 3.92
N PHE A 200 -4.86 -6.99 3.74
CA PHE A 200 -3.77 -6.30 4.40
C PHE A 200 -4.21 -4.90 4.80
N VAL A 201 -3.68 -4.42 5.92
CA VAL A 201 -3.99 -3.07 6.39
C VAL A 201 -2.76 -2.34 6.89
N SER A 202 -2.62 -1.10 6.46
CA SER A 202 -1.60 -0.17 6.93
C SER A 202 -2.25 1.16 7.31
N ASP A 203 -1.98 2.24 6.57
CA ASP A 203 -2.76 3.48 6.63
C ASP A 203 -4.03 3.41 5.77
N PHE A 204 -4.15 2.40 4.92
CA PHE A 204 -5.32 2.07 4.11
C PHE A 204 -5.52 0.54 4.08
N ARG A 205 -6.71 0.10 3.63
CA ARG A 205 -7.04 -1.32 3.45
C ARG A 205 -6.74 -1.75 2.01
N SER A 206 -6.10 -2.92 1.86
CA SER A 206 -5.82 -3.54 0.57
C SER A 206 -6.26 -5.00 0.58
N LYS A 207 -6.83 -5.48 -0.53
CA LYS A 207 -7.14 -6.92 -0.69
C LYS A 207 -5.90 -7.72 -1.09
N THR A 208 -4.93 -7.07 -1.73
CA THR A 208 -3.71 -7.69 -2.23
C THR A 208 -2.51 -7.22 -1.42
N ALA A 209 -1.54 -8.12 -1.23
CA ALA A 209 -0.26 -7.79 -0.62
C ALA A 209 0.48 -6.73 -1.46
N GLN A 210 1.40 -6.00 -0.83
CA GLN A 210 2.30 -5.14 -1.60
C GLN A 210 3.12 -5.95 -2.62
N PRO A 211 3.29 -5.46 -3.86
CA PRO A 211 4.07 -6.14 -4.91
C PRO A 211 5.59 -6.03 -4.72
N HIS A 212 6.04 -5.55 -3.57
CA HIS A 212 7.44 -5.31 -3.27
C HIS A 212 8.08 -6.51 -2.57
N PRO A 213 9.42 -6.67 -2.62
CA PRO A 213 10.10 -7.74 -1.89
C PRO A 213 9.80 -7.67 -0.38
N LEU A 214 9.37 -8.80 0.17
CA LEU A 214 9.10 -8.95 1.60
C LEU A 214 10.42 -9.08 2.36
N LEU A 215 10.68 -8.15 3.28
CA LEU A 215 11.82 -8.21 4.21
C LEU A 215 11.57 -9.26 5.29
N GLY A 216 10.34 -9.31 5.82
CA GLY A 216 9.98 -10.32 6.80
C GLY A 216 8.54 -10.23 7.26
N VAL A 217 8.09 -11.32 7.86
CA VAL A 217 6.84 -11.41 8.63
C VAL A 217 7.23 -11.52 10.10
N TYR A 218 6.62 -10.70 10.95
CA TYR A 218 6.95 -10.59 12.35
C TYR A 218 5.69 -10.82 13.18
N ALA A 219 5.81 -11.69 14.18
CA ALA A 219 4.74 -11.96 15.13
C ALA A 219 5.33 -12.16 16.53
N LYS A 220 4.51 -11.89 17.54
CA LYS A 220 4.82 -12.14 18.95
C LYS A 220 4.10 -13.43 19.36
N ARG A 221 4.80 -14.29 20.11
CA ARG A 221 4.18 -15.49 20.69
C ARG A 221 3.39 -15.04 21.94
N GLY A 222 2.18 -15.58 22.09
CA GLY A 222 1.29 -15.35 23.23
C GLY A 222 1.57 -16.31 24.38
#